data_AF-A0A7V5S274-F1
#
_entry.id   AF-A0A7V5S274-F1
#
_cell.length_a   1.000
_cell.length_b   1.000
_cell.length_c   1.000
_cell.angle_alpha   90.00
_cell.angle_beta   90.00
_cell.angle_gamma   90.00
#
_symmetry.space_group_name_H-M   'P 1'
#
loop_
_entity.id
_entity.type
_entity.pdbx_description
1 polymer ?
#
loop_
_entity_poly.entity_id
_entity_poly.type
_entity_poly.pdbx_seq_one_letter_code
_entity_poly.pdbx_strand_id
1 'polypeptide(L)' 'METIVVPVDAETKRRLEQLACAQGLSLDAWAAEVLRRAALAEWPEVVRQLAGAWGEDFPEPAELRRSLEQESLRESP' A
#
# COMPACT_ATOMS: atom_id res chain seq x y z
N MET A 1 14.61 5.04 24.51
CA MET A 1 14.19 5.81 23.33
C MET A 1 15.30 5.65 22.30
N GLU A 2 14.95 5.18 21.11
CA GLU A 2 15.90 4.95 20.01
C GLU A 2 15.67 6.00 18.93
N THR A 3 16.73 6.43 18.26
CA THR A 3 16.69 7.49 17.24
C THR A 3 17.16 6.95 15.90
N ILE A 4 16.40 7.24 14.85
CA ILE A 4 16.74 6.93 13.46
C ILE A 4 16.91 8.24 12.71
N VAL A 5 17.98 8.36 11.93
CA VAL A 5 18.23 9.53 11.08
C VAL A 5 18.02 9.13 9.63
N VAL A 6 17.07 9.77 8.96
CA VAL A 6 16.78 9.55 7.55
C VAL A 6 17.12 10.81 6.76
N PRO A 7 18.08 10.77 5.82
CA PRO A 7 18.32 11.90 4.94
C PRO A 7 17.17 12.05 3.96
N VAL A 8 16.65 13.28 3.82
CA VAL A 8 15.61 13.64 2.86
C VAL A 8 16.02 14.92 2.15
N ASP A 9 15.60 15.07 0.89
CA ASP A 9 15.79 16.31 0.17
C ASP A 9 14.84 17.42 0.69
N ALA A 10 15.13 18.66 0.31
CA ALA A 10 14.39 19.83 0.79
C ALA A 10 12.92 19.84 0.37
N GLU A 11 12.59 19.31 -0.82
CA GLU A 11 11.21 19.25 -1.29
C GLU A 11 10.42 18.23 -0.46
N THR A 12 10.99 17.04 -0.24
CA THR A 12 10.41 16.01 0.61
C THR A 12 10.14 16.56 2.01
N LYS A 13 11.15 17.17 2.66
CA LYS A 13 10.98 17.75 4.01
C LYS A 13 9.80 18.73 4.06
N ARG A 14 9.70 19.64 3.08
CA ARG A 14 8.64 20.65 3.03
C ARG A 14 7.25 20.03 2.88
N ARG A 15 7.12 18.96 2.10
CA ARG A 15 5.85 18.21 1.98
C ARG A 15 5.47 17.54 3.30
N LEU A 16 6.43 16.95 4.01
CA LEU A 16 6.18 16.31 5.30
C LEU A 16 5.71 17.35 6.35
N GLU A 17 6.33 18.53 6.38
CA GLU A 17 5.92 19.62 7.28
C GLU A 17 4.48 20.09 6.98
N GLN A 18 4.11 20.20 5.71
CA GLN A 18 2.74 20.55 5.30
C GLN A 18 1.72 19.49 5.72
N LEU A 19 2.05 18.20 5.55
CA LEU A 19 1.18 17.09 5.95
C LEU A 19 0.99 17.03 7.47
N ALA A 20 2.07 17.24 8.23
CA ALA A 20 2.00 17.30 9.69
C ALA A 20 1.13 18.48 10.14
N CYS A 21 1.33 19.67 9.56
CA CYS A 21 0.56 20.86 9.86
C CYS A 21 -0.94 20.70 9.53
N ALA A 22 -1.27 20.09 8.38
CA ALA A 22 -2.65 19.81 7.99
C ALA A 22 -3.38 18.87 8.98
N GLN A 23 -2.64 18.06 9.73
CA GLN A 23 -3.17 17.16 10.76
C GLN A 23 -3.05 17.75 12.19
N GLY A 24 -2.53 18.97 12.33
CA GLY A 24 -2.33 19.62 13.64
C GLY A 24 -1.23 18.95 14.49
N LEU A 25 -0.31 18.21 13.86
CA LEU A 25 0.76 17.47 14.52
C LEU A 25 2.13 18.12 14.29
N SER A 26 3.07 17.90 15.20
CA SER A 26 4.49 18.17 14.93
C SER A 26 5.05 17.16 13.92
N LEU A 27 6.14 17.52 13.24
CA LEU A 27 6.77 16.64 12.25
C LEU A 27 7.21 15.30 12.85
N ASP A 28 7.82 15.30 14.05
CA ASP A 28 8.22 14.07 14.76
C ASP A 28 7.03 13.19 15.13
N ALA A 29 5.96 13.78 15.68
CA ALA A 29 4.76 13.02 16.06
C ALA A 29 4.07 12.41 14.83
N TRP A 30 4.01 13.18 13.73
CA TRP A 30 3.49 12.71 12.46
C TRP A 30 4.36 11.58 11.87
N ALA A 31 5.68 11.74 11.88
CA ALA A 31 6.61 10.74 11.35
C ALA A 31 6.55 9.43 12.15
N ALA A 32 6.49 9.51 13.48
CA ALA A 32 6.33 8.34 14.34
C ALA A 32 5.04 7.58 14.04
N GLU A 33 3.92 8.29 13.83
CA GLU A 33 2.64 7.66 13.48
C GLU A 33 2.68 7.01 12.09
N VAL A 34 3.32 7.64 11.10
CA VAL A 34 3.50 7.06 9.77
C VAL A 34 4.38 5.80 9.83
N LEU A 35 5.51 5.86 10.53
CA LEU A 35 6.40 4.71 10.71
C LEU A 35 5.68 3.57 11.44
N ARG A 36 4.89 3.87 12.47
CA ARG A 36 4.06 2.86 13.17
C ARG A 36 3.10 2.18 12.22
N ARG A 37 2.38 2.96 11.37
CA ARG A 37 1.45 2.40 10.37
C ARG A 37 2.17 1.57 9.32
N ALA A 38 3.33 2.03 8.84
CA ALA A 38 4.11 1.31 7.85
C ALA A 38 4.76 0.02 8.41
N ALA A 39 5.08 0.02 9.71
CA ALA A 39 5.62 -1.15 10.41
C ALA A 39 4.56 -2.20 10.74
N LEU A 40 3.28 -1.84 10.74
CA LEU A 40 2.20 -2.82 10.80
C LEU A 40 2.21 -3.58 9.46
N ALA A 41 2.65 -4.83 9.47
CA ALA A 41 2.63 -5.74 8.33
C ALA A 41 1.20 -6.23 7.99
N GLU A 42 0.19 -5.41 8.27
CA GLU A 42 -1.21 -5.71 8.09
C GLU A 42 -1.82 -4.68 7.16
N TRP A 43 -2.59 -5.16 6.20
CA TRP A 43 -3.36 -4.29 5.32
C TRP A 43 -4.30 -3.40 6.14
N PRO A 44 -4.50 -2.13 5.75
CA PRO A 44 -5.50 -1.26 6.36
C PRO A 44 -6.86 -1.98 6.41
N GLU A 45 -7.64 -1.71 7.46
CA GLU A 45 -8.92 -2.40 7.67
C GLU A 45 -9.84 -2.31 6.45
N VAL A 46 -9.90 -1.13 5.81
CA VAL A 46 -10.66 -0.91 4.56
C VAL A 46 -10.22 -1.86 3.44
N VAL A 47 -8.92 -2.18 3.34
CA VAL A 47 -8.40 -3.12 2.33
C VAL A 47 -8.73 -4.56 2.72
N ARG A 48 -8.66 -4.90 4.01
CA ARG A 48 -9.05 -6.24 4.50
C ARG A 48 -10.53 -6.53 4.29
N GLN A 49 -11.40 -5.54 4.49
CA GLN A 49 -12.84 -5.68 4.24
C GLN A 49 -13.18 -5.87 2.76
N LEU A 50 -12.30 -5.45 1.85
CA LEU A 50 -12.46 -5.67 0.41
C LEU A 50 -12.04 -7.09 -0.02
N ALA A 51 -11.32 -7.85 0.82
CA ALA A 51 -10.97 -9.23 0.51
C ALA A 51 -12.24 -10.09 0.42
N GLY A 52 -12.52 -10.64 -0.77
CA GLY A 52 -13.74 -11.40 -1.03
C GLY A 52 -14.98 -10.54 -1.33
N ALA A 53 -14.85 -9.21 -1.38
CA ALA A 53 -15.96 -8.31 -1.74
C ALA A 53 -16.33 -8.36 -3.23
N TRP A 54 -15.55 -9.07 -4.05
CA TRP A 54 -15.81 -9.20 -5.49
C TRP A 54 -17.00 -10.10 -5.82
N GLY A 55 -17.62 -10.77 -4.86
CA GLY A 55 -18.89 -11.49 -5.07
C GLY A 55 -18.87 -12.38 -6.31
N GLU A 56 -19.84 -12.19 -7.20
CA GLU A 56 -19.97 -12.87 -8.50
C GLU A 56 -19.18 -12.19 -9.64
N ASP A 57 -18.59 -11.02 -9.41
CA ASP A 57 -17.76 -10.30 -10.38
C ASP A 57 -16.35 -10.89 -10.50
N PHE A 58 -15.94 -11.79 -9.61
CA PHE A 58 -14.68 -12.51 -9.73
C PHE A 58 -14.87 -13.87 -10.42
N PRO A 59 -14.15 -14.14 -11.53
CA PRO A 59 -14.26 -15.41 -12.23
C PRO A 59 -13.92 -16.60 -11.33
N GLU A 60 -14.63 -17.71 -11.53
CA GLU A 60 -14.36 -18.96 -10.84
C GLU A 60 -12.94 -19.45 -11.15
N PRO A 61 -12.29 -20.19 -10.23
CA PRO A 61 -10.95 -20.71 -10.45
C PRO A 61 -10.80 -21.54 -11.74
N ALA A 62 -11.89 -22.19 -12.19
CA ALA A 62 -11.91 -22.93 -13.45
C ALA A 62 -11.92 -22.01 -14.69
N GLU A 63 -12.56 -20.86 -14.61
CA GLU A 63 -12.60 -19.86 -15.68
C GLU A 63 -11.24 -19.17 -15.83
N LEU A 64 -10.60 -18.83 -14.70
CA LEU A 64 -9.24 -18.30 -14.66
C LEU A 64 -8.22 -19.24 -15.32
N ARG A 65 -8.28 -20.54 -15.01
CA ARG A 65 -7.39 -21.54 -15.62
C ARG A 65 -7.64 -21.67 -17.13
N ARG A 66 -8.90 -21.69 -17.55
CA ARG A 66 -9.26 -21.78 -18.98
C ARG A 66 -8.76 -20.58 -19.78
N SER A 67 -8.86 -19.36 -19.23
CA SER A 67 -8.34 -18.16 -19.88
C SER A 67 -6.81 -18.19 -20.03
N LEU A 68 -6.08 -18.70 -19.03
CA LEU A 68 -4.63 -18.88 -19.11
C LEU A 68 -4.21 -19.96 -20.12
N GLU A 69 -5.01 -21.01 -20.29
CA GLU A 69 -4.78 -22.03 -21.34
C GLU A 69 -5.02 -21.46 -22.75
N GLN A 70 -5.94 -20.51 -22.93
CA GLN A 70 -6.21 -19.84 -24.21
C GLN A 70 -5.10 -18.85 -24.60
N GLU A 71 -4.50 -18.16 -23.63
CA GLU A 71 -3.34 -17.27 -23.85
C GLU A 71 -2.03 -18.03 -24.06
N SER A 72 -1.99 -19.35 -23.83
CA SER A 72 -0.84 -20.21 -24.17
C SER A 72 -0.76 -20.57 -25.67
N LEU A 73 -1.14 -19.67 -26.57
CA LEU A 73 -0.52 -19.61 -27.89
C LEU A 73 0.88 -19.03 -27.71
N ARG A 74 1.74 -19.85 -27.08
CA ARG A 74 3.17 -19.64 -26.93
C ARG A 74 3.74 -19.13 -28.26
N GLU A 75 4.49 -18.04 -28.18
CA GLU A 75 5.34 -17.54 -29.26
C GLU A 75 5.97 -18.74 -29.98
N SER A 76 5.55 -18.93 -31.24
CA SER A 76 6.14 -19.97 -32.08
C SER A 76 7.61 -19.60 -32.35
N PRO A 77 8.53 -20.58 -32.30
CA PRO A 77 9.96 -20.35 -32.53
C PRO A 77 10.26 -19.81 -33.94
#